data_AF-A0A4V1FKF5-F1
#
_entry.id   AF-A0A4V1FKF5-F1
#
_cell.length_a   1.000
_cell.length_b   1.000
_cell.length_c   1.000
_cell.angle_alpha   90.00
_cell.angle_beta   90.00
_cell.angle_gamma   90.00
#
_symmetry.space_group_name_H-M   'P 1'
#
loop_
_entity.id
_entity.type
_entity.pdbx_description
1 polymer ?
#
loop_
_entity_poly.entity_id
_entity_poly.type
_entity_poly.pdbx_seq_one_letter_code
_entity_poly.pdbx_strand_id
1 'polypeptide(L)' 'MNHPALELTDVDTDALTLHADSAGIWVTCTSGETEVTVGPLPGKRLADWIAAVAAPAALTAPTVLAAPPVPA' A
#
# COMPACT_ATOMS: atom_id res chain seq x y z
N MET A 1 -13.54 11.75 -12.73
CA MET A 1 -12.59 12.88 -12.63
C MET A 1 -11.23 12.27 -12.39
N ASN A 2 -10.24 12.51 -13.26
CA ASN A 2 -8.88 12.05 -13.01
C ASN A 2 -8.27 12.93 -11.92
N HIS A 3 -7.87 12.32 -10.81
CA HIS A 3 -7.07 13.02 -9.81
C HIS A 3 -5.60 12.94 -10.23
N PRO A 4 -4.80 14.00 -10.02
CA PRO A 4 -3.36 13.92 -10.23
C PRO A 4 -2.77 12.82 -9.34
N ALA A 5 -1.76 12.12 -9.84
CA ALA A 5 -1.03 11.14 -9.04
C ALA A 5 -0.40 11.84 -7.82
N LEU A 6 -0.45 11.16 -6.68
CA LEU A 6 0.25 11.55 -5.47
C LEU A 6 1.57 10.80 -5.43
N GLU A 7 2.66 11.53 -5.57
CA GLU A 7 4.03 11.01 -5.49
C GLU A 7 4.57 11.15 -4.06
N LEU A 8 5.05 10.05 -3.50
CA LEU A 8 5.62 9.96 -2.17
C LEU A 8 6.94 9.20 -2.22
N THR A 9 7.70 9.30 -1.15
CA THR A 9 8.91 8.51 -0.92
C THR A 9 8.68 7.66 0.32
N ASP A 10 9.00 6.38 0.25
CA ASP A 10 8.89 5.49 1.40
C ASP A 10 10.08 5.65 2.37
N VAL A 11 10.12 4.83 3.42
CA VAL A 11 11.17 4.89 4.45
C VAL A 11 12.54 4.43 3.95
N ASP A 12 12.56 3.65 2.87
CA ASP A 12 13.76 3.11 2.23
C ASP A 12 14.24 3.99 1.07
N THR A 13 13.61 5.16 0.90
CA THR A 13 13.87 6.16 -0.15
C THR A 13 13.42 5.75 -1.55
N ASP A 14 12.62 4.69 -1.64
CA ASP A 14 12.01 4.23 -2.88
C ASP A 14 10.78 5.08 -3.25
N ALA A 15 10.43 5.08 -4.54
CA ALA A 15 9.27 5.80 -5.05
C ALA A 15 7.97 5.07 -4.71
N LEU A 16 7.01 5.82 -4.16
CA LEU A 16 5.66 5.35 -3.86
C LEU A 16 4.64 6.27 -4.55
N THR A 17 3.94 5.75 -5.54
CA THR A 17 2.97 6.52 -6.34
C THR A 17 1.56 6.01 -6.06
N LEU A 18 0.63 6.93 -5.79
CA LEU A 18 -0.80 6.63 -5.72
C LEU A 18 -1.55 7.36 -6.83
N HIS A 19 -2.35 6.63 -7.60
CA HIS A 19 -3.18 7.21 -8.67
C HIS A 19 -4.62 6.72 -8.54
N ALA A 20 -5.59 7.59 -8.84
CA ALA A 20 -7.01 7.26 -8.78
C ALA A 20 -7.72 7.57 -10.10
N ASP A 21 -8.46 6.58 -10.62
CA ASP A 21 -9.28 6.68 -11.83
C ASP A 21 -10.73 6.23 -11.60
N SER A 22 -11.48 5.98 -12.67
CA SER A 22 -12.87 5.49 -12.59
C SER A 22 -13.00 4.06 -12.05
N ALA A 23 -11.93 3.26 -12.09
CA ALA A 23 -11.92 1.88 -11.61
C ALA A 23 -11.52 1.80 -10.12
N GLY A 24 -10.71 2.72 -9.62
CA GLY A 24 -10.37 2.81 -8.20
C GLY A 24 -9.01 3.43 -7.95
N ILE A 25 -8.37 3.03 -6.86
CA ILE A 25 -7.04 3.52 -6.48
C ILE A 25 -5.98 2.46 -6.79
N TRP A 26 -4.91 2.90 -7.43
CA TRP A 26 -3.73 2.11 -7.73
C TRP A 26 -2.57 2.60 -6.86
N VAL A 27 -1.79 1.65 -6.35
CA VAL A 27 -0.58 1.92 -5.56
C VAL A 27 0.58 1.27 -6.28
N THR A 28 1.58 2.05 -6.66
CA THR A 28 2.83 1.58 -7.24
C THR A 28 3.95 1.84 -6.27
N CYS A 29 4.77 0.84 -5.98
CA CYS A 29 5.97 0.96 -5.17
C CYS A 29 7.16 0.41 -5.94
N THR A 30 8.30 1.10 -5.86
CA THR A 30 9.57 0.54 -6.30
C THR A 30 10.29 -0.12 -5.12
N SER A 31 11.03 -1.19 -5.35
CA SER A 31 11.97 -1.75 -4.38
C SER A 31 13.24 -2.14 -5.12
N GLY A 32 14.27 -1.31 -5.00
CA GLY A 32 15.47 -1.39 -5.84
C GLY A 32 15.13 -1.22 -7.32
N GLU A 33 15.39 -2.24 -8.14
CA GLU A 33 15.08 -2.21 -9.59
C GLU A 33 13.68 -2.75 -9.93
N THR A 34 12.91 -3.20 -8.93
CA THR A 34 11.60 -3.81 -9.17
C THR A 34 10.49 -2.80 -8.94
N GLU A 35 9.54 -2.71 -9.86
CA GLU A 35 8.32 -1.92 -9.70
C GLU A 35 7.11 -2.85 -9.56
N VAL A 36 6.28 -2.61 -8.54
CA VAL A 36 5.07 -3.38 -8.27
C VAL A 36 3.87 -2.46 -8.15
N THR A 37 2.84 -2.73 -8.96
CA THR A 37 1.56 -2.03 -8.92
C THR A 37 0.46 -2.93 -8.39
N VAL A 38 -0.34 -2.42 -7.45
CA VAL A 38 -1.48 -3.14 -6.85
C VAL A 38 -2.75 -2.29 -6.99
N GLY A 39 -3.84 -2.91 -7.45
CA GLY A 39 -5.14 -2.25 -7.61
C GLY A 39 -6.04 -2.95 -8.64
N PRO A 40 -7.22 -2.37 -8.93
CA PRO A 40 -7.77 -1.17 -8.29
C PRO A 40 -8.36 -1.49 -6.92
N LEU A 41 -7.98 -0.70 -5.92
CA LEU A 41 -8.55 -0.75 -4.57
C LEU A 41 -9.81 0.13 -4.51
N PRO A 42 -10.89 -0.31 -3.83
CA PRO A 42 -12.03 0.55 -3.60
C PRO A 42 -11.62 1.74 -2.73
N GLY A 43 -11.85 2.97 -3.19
CA GLY A 43 -11.37 4.17 -2.48
C GLY A 43 -11.83 4.26 -1.02
N LYS A 44 -13.05 3.79 -0.73
CA LYS A 44 -13.57 3.71 0.65
C LYS A 44 -12.71 2.79 1.55
N ARG A 45 -12.20 1.67 1.02
CA ARG A 45 -11.39 0.72 1.79
C ARG A 45 -9.99 1.26 2.09
N LEU A 46 -9.40 2.04 1.19
CA LEU A 46 -8.08 2.64 1.45
C LEU A 46 -8.15 3.66 2.59
N ALA A 47 -9.17 4.54 2.58
CA ALA A 47 -9.37 5.49 3.67
C ALA A 47 -9.65 4.79 5.01
N ASP A 48 -10.49 3.75 5.00
CA ASP A 48 -10.78 2.94 6.19
C ASP A 48 -9.51 2.27 6.75
N TRP A 49 -8.61 1.77 5.89
CA TRP A 49 -7.32 1.20 6.30
C TRP A 49 -6.34 2.24 6.83
N ILE A 50 -6.19 3.40 6.16
CA ILE A 50 -5.31 4.47 6.64
C ILE A 50 -5.78 4.95 8.01
N ALA A 51 -7.09 5.15 8.19
CA ALA A 51 -7.67 5.55 9.48
C ALA A 51 -7.42 4.49 10.57
N ALA A 52 -7.50 3.20 10.23
CA ALA A 52 -7.19 2.12 11.17
C ALA A 52 -5.72 2.10 11.60
N VAL A 53 -4.78 2.45 10.72
CA VAL A 53 -3.33 2.51 11.01
C VAL A 53 -2.95 3.82 11.72
N ALA A 54 -3.60 4.94 11.40
CA ALA A 54 -3.34 6.24 12.00
C ALA A 54 -3.99 6.43 13.38
N ALA A 55 -4.97 5.59 13.73
CA ALA A 55 -5.53 5.57 15.07
C ALA A 55 -4.42 5.19 16.09
N PRO A 56 -4.26 5.93 17.21
CA PRO A 56 -3.20 5.71 18.19
C PRO A 56 -3.48 4.50 19.09
N ALA A 57 -3.70 3.33 18.50
CA ALA A 57 -3.85 2.06 19.20
C ALA A 57 -2.79 1.07 18.68
N ALA A 58 -1.72 0.94 19.46
CA ALA A 58 -0.78 -0.17 19.46
C ALA A 58 -0.21 -0.58 18.09
N LEU A 59 0.95 0.01 17.74
CA LEU A 59 1.99 -0.72 17.01
C LEU A 59 2.47 -1.90 17.89
N THR A 60 1.63 -2.90 18.11
CA THR A 60 2.09 -4.25 18.40
C THR A 60 2.68 -4.78 17.10
N ALA A 61 3.92 -5.28 17.21
CA ALA A 61 4.82 -5.71 16.13
C ALA A 61 4.15 -6.20 14.83
N PRO A 62 4.76 -5.95 13.65
CA PRO A 62 4.22 -6.43 12.38
C PRO A 62 3.93 -7.92 12.49
N THR A 63 2.69 -8.30 12.20
CA THR A 63 2.36 -9.72 11.98
C THR A 63 3.09 -10.13 10.71
N VAL A 64 4.26 -10.74 10.86
CA VAL A 64 4.88 -11.50 9.79
C VAL A 64 3.92 -12.63 9.46
N LEU A 65 3.36 -12.61 8.25
CA LEU A 65 2.60 -13.75 7.72
C LEU A 65 3.59 -14.91 7.63
N ALA A 66 3.60 -15.78 8.64
CA ALA A 66 4.48 -16.95 8.65
C ALA A 66 4.24 -17.75 7.36
N ALA A 67 5.31 -18.04 6.63
CA ALA A 67 5.24 -18.90 5.47
C ALA A 67 4.58 -20.24 5.88
N PRO A 68 3.71 -20.83 5.04
CA PRO A 68 3.13 -22.14 5.33
C PRO A 68 4.25 -23.17 5.50
N PRO A 69 4.12 -24.13 6.44
CA PRO A 69 5.15 -25.14 6.66
C PRO A 69 5.36 -25.95 5.37
N VAL A 70 6.60 -26.01 4.91
CA VAL A 70 6.99 -26.90 3.80
C VAL A 70 6.92 -28.34 4.33
N PRO A 71 6.07 -29.22 3.77
CA PRO A 71 6.02 -30.62 4.17
C PRO A 71 7.31 -31.36 3.74
N ALA A 72 7.74 -32.31 4.58
CA ALA A 72 8.92 -33.16 4.37
C ALA A 72 8.70 -34.25 3.32
#